data_AF-K4A084-F1
#
_entry.id   AF-K4A084-F1
#
_cell.length_a   1.000
_cell.length_b   1.000
_cell.length_c   1.000
_cell.angle_alpha   90.00
_cell.angle_beta   90.00
_cell.angle_gamma   90.00
#
_symmetry.space_group_name_H-M   'P 1'
#
loop_
_entity.id
_entity.type
_entity.pdbx_description
1 polymer ?
#
loop_
_entity_poly.entity_id
_entity_poly.type
_entity_poly.pdbx_seq_one_letter_code
_entity_poly.pdbx_strand_id
1 'polypeptide(L)'
;SLIEGHNPLGMWAMKLPSADTVVVKRTLSTITEHTEGLPGAEETPEYTELRKNFWSSVKPAHFGVKIASRSLMILVRFLITGLFIGLLANFSFGRSLLLKYPEFFSAGLFSRAGPSEEEVKSASFKMWFVGHGYSDAARALERGNKPDKEVITKVSGPEVGYITTPIILVQCALVLLSQRGNLPKGGVHTPGAVFGPTDLQRRLQENGLSFDVHVTRAMR
;
A
#
# COMPACT_ATOMS: atom_id res chain seq x y z
N SER A 1 5.74 -0.17 21.14
CA SER A 1 6.91 0.69 20.85
C SER A 1 6.71 1.37 19.51
N LEU A 2 7.16 2.62 19.34
CA LEU A 2 7.07 3.36 18.06
C LEU A 2 7.98 2.75 16.98
N ILE A 3 9.14 2.24 17.41
CA ILE A 3 10.12 1.53 16.58
C ILE A 3 10.28 0.10 17.12
N GLU A 4 10.33 -0.87 16.22
CA GLU A 4 10.61 -2.27 16.51
C GLU A 4 11.83 -2.74 15.69
N GLY A 5 12.74 -3.49 16.31
CA GLY A 5 13.90 -4.09 15.62
C GLY A 5 13.75 -5.59 15.34
N HIS A 6 12.84 -6.26 16.04
CA HIS A 6 12.56 -7.68 15.87
C HIS A 6 11.26 -7.84 15.08
N ASN A 7 11.37 -7.93 13.77
CA ASN A 7 10.24 -8.29 12.89
C ASN A 7 10.68 -9.35 11.87
N PRO A 8 9.74 -10.01 11.18
CA PRO A 8 10.04 -11.08 10.24
C PRO A 8 11.00 -10.72 9.11
N LEU A 9 11.20 -9.42 8.85
CA LEU A 9 12.08 -8.92 7.79
C LEU A 9 13.50 -8.61 8.31
N GLY A 10 13.75 -8.71 9.62
CA GLY A 10 15.05 -8.41 10.23
C GLY A 10 15.49 -6.94 10.04
N MET A 11 14.54 -6.02 9.88
CA MET A 11 14.79 -4.59 9.70
C MET A 11 14.28 -3.80 10.90
N TRP A 12 14.78 -2.57 11.08
CA TRP A 12 14.08 -1.63 11.94
C TRP A 12 12.80 -1.19 11.25
N ALA A 13 11.68 -1.20 11.96
CA ALA A 13 10.40 -0.74 11.45
C ALA A 13 9.76 0.27 12.40
N MET A 14 9.15 1.29 11.83
CA MET A 14 8.46 2.34 12.56
C MET A 14 7.04 2.49 12.02
N LYS A 15 6.06 2.56 12.93
CA LYS A 15 4.67 2.79 12.52
C LYS A 15 4.55 4.18 11.92
N LEU A 16 4.04 4.25 10.69
CA LEU A 16 3.80 5.51 10.00
C LEU A 16 2.31 5.84 10.08
N PRO A 17 1.91 7.04 10.55
CA PRO A 17 0.54 7.52 10.38
C PRO A 17 0.32 7.85 8.90
N SER A 18 0.05 6.81 8.10
CA SER A 18 -0.15 6.93 6.65
C SER A 18 -1.64 6.95 6.28
N ALA A 19 -1.97 7.75 5.27
CA ALA A 19 -3.26 7.73 4.59
C ALA A 19 -3.61 6.31 4.07
N ASP A 20 -2.61 5.51 3.72
CA ASP A 20 -2.78 4.14 3.22
C ASP A 20 -3.58 3.28 4.21
N THR A 21 -3.35 3.46 5.52
CA THR A 21 -4.08 2.69 6.54
C THR A 21 -5.56 3.03 6.50
N VAL A 22 -5.91 4.30 6.26
CA VAL A 22 -7.31 4.74 6.14
C VAL A 22 -7.93 4.22 4.85
N VAL A 23 -7.21 4.32 3.73
CA VAL A 23 -7.68 3.87 2.42
C VAL A 23 -7.94 2.37 2.41
N VAL A 24 -7.00 1.55 2.91
CA VAL A 24 -7.17 0.09 2.96
C VAL A 24 -8.31 -0.30 3.90
N LYS A 25 -8.42 0.34 5.07
CA LYS A 25 -9.56 0.10 5.97
C LYS A 25 -10.91 0.42 5.31
N ARG A 26 -10.99 1.51 4.55
CA ARG A 26 -12.20 1.85 3.79
C ARG A 26 -12.50 0.79 2.74
N THR A 27 -11.50 0.33 1.98
CA THR A 27 -11.67 -0.80 1.05
C THR A 27 -12.25 -2.01 1.78
N LEU A 28 -11.65 -2.43 2.89
CA LEU A 28 -12.10 -3.62 3.63
C LEU A 28 -13.52 -3.43 4.20
N SER A 29 -13.87 -2.23 4.67
CA SER A 29 -15.23 -1.89 5.12
C SER A 29 -16.25 -2.02 3.99
N THR A 30 -15.93 -1.48 2.81
CA THR A 30 -16.78 -1.58 1.62
C THR A 30 -17.01 -3.06 1.25
N ILE A 31 -15.99 -3.91 1.32
CA ILE A 31 -16.12 -5.33 1.00
C ILE A 31 -16.86 -6.11 2.08
N THR A 32 -16.83 -5.69 3.35
CA THR A 32 -17.70 -6.30 4.37
C THR A 32 -19.18 -5.99 4.16
N GLU A 33 -19.50 -4.80 3.65
CA GLU A 33 -20.86 -4.38 3.32
C GLU A 33 -21.33 -4.98 1.97
N HIS A 34 -20.39 -5.19 1.06
CA HIS A 34 -20.60 -5.77 -0.26
C HIS A 34 -19.68 -6.98 -0.47
N THR A 35 -20.06 -8.13 0.09
CA THR A 35 -19.25 -9.37 0.09
C THR A 35 -18.96 -9.92 -1.31
N GLU A 36 -19.77 -9.55 -2.29
CA GLU A 36 -19.60 -9.86 -3.71
C GLU A 36 -18.88 -8.75 -4.49
N GLY A 37 -18.46 -7.68 -3.81
CA GLY A 37 -17.93 -6.47 -4.43
C GLY A 37 -19.02 -5.52 -4.95
N LEU A 38 -18.57 -4.36 -5.43
CA LEU A 38 -19.44 -3.34 -5.99
C LEU A 38 -19.84 -3.72 -7.43
N PRO A 39 -21.14 -3.78 -7.76
CA PRO A 39 -21.58 -4.09 -9.10
C PRO A 39 -21.17 -3.00 -10.09
N GLY A 40 -20.70 -3.42 -11.26
CA GLY A 40 -20.48 -2.54 -12.40
C GLY A 40 -21.78 -2.02 -13.02
N ALA A 41 -21.65 -1.02 -13.88
CA ALA A 41 -22.79 -0.35 -14.51
C ALA A 41 -23.50 -1.21 -15.58
N GLU A 42 -22.71 -1.98 -16.34
CA GLU A 42 -23.11 -2.70 -17.55
C GLU A 42 -22.27 -4.00 -17.66
N GLU A 43 -22.15 -4.74 -16.54
CA GLU A 43 -21.36 -5.97 -16.50
C GLU A 43 -21.93 -7.05 -17.42
N THR A 44 -21.06 -7.79 -18.10
CA THR A 44 -21.46 -9.06 -18.70
C THR A 44 -21.70 -10.11 -17.59
N PRO A 45 -22.48 -11.17 -17.86
CA PRO A 45 -22.67 -12.27 -16.92
C PRO A 45 -21.34 -12.90 -16.48
N GLU A 46 -20.38 -13.05 -17.40
CA GLU A 46 -19.06 -13.62 -17.11
C GLU A 46 -18.26 -12.74 -16.16
N TYR A 47 -18.29 -11.41 -16.35
CA TYR A 47 -17.58 -10.48 -15.48
C TYR A 47 -18.23 -10.39 -14.09
N THR A 48 -19.57 -10.48 -14.04
CA THR A 48 -20.33 -10.54 -12.78
C THR A 48 -19.86 -11.71 -11.92
N GLU A 49 -19.71 -12.89 -12.52
CA GLU A 49 -19.24 -14.09 -11.82
C GLU A 49 -17.76 -13.95 -11.40
N LEU A 50 -16.90 -13.44 -12.27
CA LEU A 50 -15.49 -13.15 -11.95
C LEU A 50 -15.38 -12.24 -10.72
N ARG A 51 -16.13 -11.13 -10.69
CA ARG A 51 -16.13 -10.17 -9.59
C ARG A 51 -16.60 -10.81 -8.28
N LYS A 52 -17.72 -11.54 -8.31
CA LYS A 52 -18.26 -12.25 -7.14
C LYS A 52 -17.26 -13.25 -6.58
N ASN A 53 -16.64 -14.04 -7.44
CA ASN A 53 -15.63 -15.04 -7.06
C ASN A 53 -14.38 -14.40 -6.47
N PHE A 54 -13.90 -13.30 -7.07
CA PHE A 54 -12.76 -12.55 -6.54
C PHE A 54 -13.06 -12.04 -5.12
N TRP A 55 -14.14 -11.29 -4.92
CA TRP A 55 -14.40 -10.63 -3.64
C TRP A 55 -14.84 -11.58 -2.52
N SER A 56 -15.56 -12.65 -2.83
CA SER A 56 -15.92 -13.67 -1.83
C SER A 56 -14.71 -14.41 -1.25
N SER A 57 -13.60 -14.46 -2.00
CA SER A 57 -12.32 -15.03 -1.55
C SER A 57 -11.57 -14.11 -0.58
N VAL A 58 -11.80 -12.80 -0.63
CA VAL A 58 -11.11 -11.81 0.21
C VAL A 58 -11.73 -11.79 1.60
N LYS A 59 -10.89 -11.96 2.62
CA LYS A 59 -11.32 -11.86 4.03
C LYS A 59 -10.93 -10.50 4.60
N PRO A 60 -11.77 -9.91 5.49
CA PRO A 60 -11.40 -8.70 6.21
C PRO A 60 -10.12 -8.91 7.01
N ALA A 61 -9.28 -7.87 7.09
CA ALA A 61 -8.00 -7.93 7.76
C ALA A 61 -7.75 -6.67 8.62
N HIS A 62 -7.04 -6.85 9.74
CA HIS A 62 -6.47 -5.72 10.45
C HIS A 62 -5.24 -5.23 9.70
N PHE A 63 -5.30 -4.00 9.20
CA PHE A 63 -4.23 -3.43 8.39
C PHE A 63 -3.49 -2.29 9.12
N GLY A 64 -2.18 -2.24 8.91
CA GLY A 64 -1.32 -1.15 9.37
C GLY A 64 -0.06 -1.06 8.52
N VAL A 65 0.49 0.15 8.43
CA VAL A 65 1.69 0.43 7.62
C VAL A 65 2.86 0.82 8.52
N LYS A 66 4.04 0.32 8.14
CA LYS A 66 5.31 0.66 8.78
C LYS A 66 6.31 1.05 7.69
N ILE A 67 7.13 2.04 7.97
CA ILE A 67 8.36 2.29 7.20
C ILE A 67 9.46 1.41 7.79
N ALA A 68 10.22 0.73 6.95
CA ALA A 68 11.26 -0.19 7.37
C ALA A 68 12.61 0.16 6.73
N SER A 69 13.68 0.03 7.51
CA SER A 69 15.05 0.29 7.07
C SER A 69 16.04 -0.61 7.81
N ARG A 70 17.14 -0.96 7.15
CA ARG A 70 18.30 -1.61 7.81
C ARG A 70 19.05 -0.63 8.70
N SER A 71 18.89 0.67 8.49
CA SER A 71 19.55 1.72 9.27
C SER A 71 18.55 2.45 10.17
N LEU A 72 18.76 2.36 11.48
CA LEU A 72 17.99 3.10 12.47
C LEU A 72 18.11 4.62 12.26
N MET A 73 19.28 5.09 11.79
CA MET A 73 19.52 6.51 11.51
C MET A 73 18.55 7.07 10.46
N ILE A 74 18.20 6.27 9.44
CA ILE A 74 17.21 6.68 8.43
C ILE A 74 15.84 6.92 9.08
N LEU A 75 15.41 6.02 9.98
CA LEU A 75 14.13 6.19 10.70
C LEU A 75 14.12 7.44 11.59
N VAL A 76 15.25 7.73 12.25
CA VAL A 76 15.40 8.95 13.06
C VAL A 76 15.27 10.21 12.19
N ARG A 77 15.88 10.23 10.99
CA ARG A 77 15.73 11.35 10.04
C ARG A 77 14.26 11.54 9.61
N PHE A 78 13.53 10.46 9.36
CA PHE A 78 12.09 10.53 9.07
C PHE A 78 11.29 11.10 10.25
N LEU A 79 11.61 10.73 11.49
CA LEU A 79 10.97 11.29 12.68
C LEU A 79 11.20 12.79 12.81
N ILE A 80 12.44 13.23 12.65
CA ILE A 80 12.80 14.65 12.70
C ILE A 80 12.07 15.43 11.60
N THR A 81 12.05 14.90 10.38
CA THR A 81 11.32 15.50 9.26
C THR A 81 9.83 15.62 9.56
N GLY A 82 9.21 14.54 10.06
CA GLY A 82 7.80 14.52 10.44
C GLY A 82 7.48 15.51 11.56
N LEU A 83 8.36 15.68 12.54
CA LEU A 83 8.23 16.66 13.61
C LEU A 83 8.21 18.09 13.05
N PHE A 84 9.16 18.43 12.17
CA PHE A 84 9.19 19.75 11.55
C PHE A 84 7.95 20.04 10.71
N ILE A 85 7.49 19.07 9.93
CA ILE A 85 6.24 19.19 9.17
C ILE A 85 5.07 19.40 10.13
N GLY A 86 4.94 18.58 11.18
CA GLY A 86 3.84 18.67 12.14
C GLY A 86 3.77 20.01 12.87
N LEU A 87 4.93 20.60 13.21
CA LEU A 87 5.01 21.90 13.89
C LEU A 87 4.78 23.08 12.94
N LEU A 88 5.33 23.04 11.72
CA LEU A 88 5.40 24.20 10.84
C LEU A 88 4.35 24.23 9.73
N ALA A 89 3.74 23.10 9.35
CA ALA A 89 2.85 23.04 8.18
C ALA A 89 1.51 23.77 8.40
N ASN A 90 1.08 24.01 9.64
CA ASN A 90 -0.25 24.56 9.93
C ASN A 90 -0.39 26.06 9.66
N PHE A 91 0.70 26.83 9.58
CA PHE A 91 0.66 28.27 9.30
C PHE A 91 1.54 28.65 8.11
N SER A 92 1.18 29.76 7.45
CA SER A 92 1.75 30.18 6.16
C SER A 92 3.28 30.38 6.21
N PHE A 93 3.78 31.03 7.26
CA PHE A 93 5.22 31.24 7.45
C PHE A 93 5.99 29.92 7.57
N GLY A 94 5.49 28.97 8.37
CA GLY A 94 6.14 27.67 8.56
C GLY A 94 6.15 26.85 7.27
N ARG A 95 5.05 26.83 6.51
CA ARG A 95 5.03 26.23 5.16
C ARG A 95 6.06 26.88 4.23
N SER A 96 6.13 28.20 4.22
CA SER A 96 7.13 28.92 3.42
C SER A 96 8.55 28.52 3.82
N LEU A 97 8.81 28.30 5.10
CA LEU A 97 10.13 27.92 5.61
C LEU A 97 10.51 26.49 5.21
N LEU A 98 9.58 25.53 5.38
CA LEU A 98 9.75 24.14 4.95
C LEU A 98 10.06 24.02 3.46
N LEU A 99 9.34 24.77 2.62
CA LEU A 99 9.54 24.79 1.16
C LEU A 99 10.81 25.56 0.75
N LYS A 100 11.27 26.50 1.59
CA LYS A 100 12.48 27.29 1.30
C LYS A 100 13.78 26.56 1.63
N TYR A 101 13.76 25.73 2.67
CA TYR A 101 14.94 25.02 3.15
C TYR A 101 14.66 23.53 3.41
N PRO A 102 14.13 22.78 2.42
CA PRO A 102 13.79 21.37 2.62
C PRO A 102 15.00 20.53 3.01
N GLU A 103 16.22 20.86 2.54
CA GLU A 103 17.44 20.16 2.92
C GLU A 103 17.69 20.22 4.43
N PHE A 104 17.46 21.39 5.04
CA PHE A 104 17.63 21.58 6.48
C PHE A 104 16.57 20.81 7.26
N PHE A 105 15.29 20.98 6.91
CA PHE A 105 14.17 20.36 7.65
C PHE A 105 14.02 18.85 7.41
N SER A 106 14.65 18.32 6.38
CA SER A 106 14.67 16.88 6.08
C SER A 106 15.98 16.20 6.48
N ALA A 107 16.92 16.92 7.11
CA ALA A 107 18.27 16.45 7.39
C ALA A 107 18.97 15.84 6.14
N GLY A 108 18.79 16.52 4.99
CA GLY A 108 19.35 16.16 3.70
C GLY A 108 18.64 15.03 2.96
N LEU A 109 17.48 14.55 3.44
CA LEU A 109 16.69 13.53 2.72
C LEU A 109 16.03 14.09 1.46
N PHE A 110 15.65 15.36 1.47
CA PHE A 110 14.99 16.05 0.38
C PHE A 110 15.76 17.31 -0.01
N SER A 111 15.78 17.61 -1.30
CA SER A 111 16.38 18.81 -1.85
C SER A 111 15.39 19.55 -2.74
N ARG A 112 15.63 20.84 -2.98
CA ARG A 112 14.83 21.65 -3.92
C ARG A 112 15.04 21.24 -5.37
N ALA A 113 16.23 20.75 -5.70
CA ALA A 113 16.56 20.26 -7.05
C ALA A 113 15.86 18.92 -7.34
N GLY A 114 15.41 18.20 -6.31
CA GLY A 114 14.93 16.83 -6.46
C GLY A 114 16.10 15.85 -6.71
N PRO A 115 15.78 14.57 -6.97
CA PRO A 115 16.77 13.59 -7.39
C PRO A 115 17.23 13.85 -8.83
N SER A 116 18.49 13.54 -9.11
CA SER A 116 19.04 13.49 -10.47
C SER A 116 18.43 12.33 -11.28
N GLU A 117 18.50 12.43 -12.61
CA GLU A 117 18.01 11.36 -13.50
C GLU A 117 18.68 10.02 -13.23
N GLU A 118 19.96 10.00 -12.91
CA GLU A 118 20.69 8.76 -12.59
C GLU A 118 20.27 8.17 -11.23
N GLU A 119 19.97 9.01 -10.24
CA GLU A 119 19.37 8.54 -8.97
C GLU A 119 17.99 7.92 -9.22
N VAL A 120 17.15 8.56 -10.03
CA VAL A 120 15.83 8.02 -10.40
C VAL A 120 15.96 6.71 -11.17
N LYS A 121 16.88 6.63 -12.12
CA LYS A 121 17.09 5.46 -12.98
C LYS A 121 17.66 4.25 -12.21
N SER A 122 18.52 4.50 -11.23
CA SER A 122 19.15 3.43 -10.42
C SER A 122 18.34 3.03 -9.19
N ALA A 123 17.38 3.85 -8.76
CA ALA A 123 16.54 3.57 -7.61
C ALA A 123 15.47 2.50 -7.91
N SER A 124 15.05 1.84 -6.83
CA SER A 124 13.97 0.83 -6.83
C SER A 124 13.20 0.88 -5.52
N PHE A 125 11.98 0.36 -5.50
CA PHE A 125 11.21 0.20 -4.28
C PHE A 125 10.93 -1.26 -3.96
N LYS A 126 10.71 -1.52 -2.68
CA LYS A 126 10.21 -2.78 -2.15
C LYS A 126 9.17 -2.50 -1.09
N MET A 127 7.99 -3.06 -1.26
CA MET A 127 6.92 -3.06 -0.28
C MET A 127 6.67 -4.49 0.16
N TRP A 128 6.79 -4.74 1.46
CA TRP A 128 6.60 -6.06 2.05
C TRP A 128 5.24 -6.11 2.74
N PHE A 129 4.47 -7.15 2.45
CA PHE A 129 3.21 -7.44 3.12
C PHE A 129 3.42 -8.65 4.01
N VAL A 130 3.25 -8.47 5.31
CA VAL A 130 3.40 -9.53 6.32
C VAL A 130 2.01 -9.86 6.87
N GLY A 131 1.41 -10.91 6.34
CA GLY A 131 0.12 -11.42 6.76
C GLY A 131 0.25 -12.43 7.90
N HIS A 132 -0.57 -12.27 8.92
CA HIS A 132 -0.71 -13.21 10.03
C HIS A 132 -2.16 -13.71 10.03
N GLY A 133 -2.35 -15.03 10.05
CA GLY A 133 -3.67 -15.65 10.02
C GLY A 133 -3.68 -17.02 10.69
N TYR A 134 -4.77 -17.75 10.48
CA TYR A 134 -4.97 -19.08 11.03
C TYR A 134 -4.76 -20.15 9.96
N SER A 135 -4.16 -21.27 10.34
CA SER A 135 -3.98 -22.44 9.48
C SER A 135 -5.31 -23.15 9.16
N ASP A 136 -6.28 -23.05 10.06
CA ASP A 136 -7.61 -23.64 9.97
C ASP A 136 -8.71 -22.65 10.44
N ALA A 137 -9.88 -22.70 9.80
CA ALA A 137 -11.06 -21.93 10.17
C ALA A 137 -11.57 -22.26 11.59
N ALA A 138 -11.48 -23.51 12.03
CA ALA A 138 -11.87 -23.91 13.39
C ALA A 138 -11.05 -23.16 14.46
N ARG A 139 -9.74 -23.02 14.23
CA ARG A 139 -8.84 -22.28 15.14
C ARG A 139 -9.18 -20.79 15.19
N ALA A 140 -9.67 -20.23 14.09
CA ALA A 140 -10.10 -18.83 14.03
C ALA A 140 -11.39 -18.55 14.81
N LEU A 141 -12.24 -19.56 15.01
CA LEU A 141 -13.52 -19.44 15.74
C LEU A 141 -13.35 -19.52 17.26
N GLU A 142 -12.27 -20.14 17.73
CA GLU A 142 -11.95 -20.23 19.16
C GLU A 142 -11.50 -18.87 19.71
N ARG A 143 -12.21 -18.35 20.71
CA ARG A 143 -11.88 -17.07 21.35
C ARG A 143 -10.51 -17.16 22.03
N GLY A 144 -9.64 -16.20 21.71
CA GLY A 144 -8.34 -16.02 22.37
C GLY A 144 -7.19 -16.74 21.68
N ASN A 145 -7.45 -17.53 20.63
CA ASN A 145 -6.39 -18.08 19.81
C ASN A 145 -5.60 -16.97 19.11
N LYS A 146 -4.29 -17.17 19.02
CA LYS A 146 -3.40 -16.30 18.25
C LYS A 146 -3.23 -16.87 16.83
N PRO A 147 -3.00 -16.01 15.82
CA PRO A 147 -2.58 -16.46 14.50
C PRO A 147 -1.38 -17.41 14.57
N ASP A 148 -1.44 -18.53 13.85
CA ASP A 148 -0.42 -19.59 13.81
C ASP A 148 0.21 -19.74 12.41
N LYS A 149 -0.16 -18.88 11.46
CA LYS A 149 0.35 -18.90 10.09
C LYS A 149 0.82 -17.52 9.67
N GLU A 150 1.98 -17.46 9.05
CA GLU A 150 2.57 -16.26 8.47
C GLU A 150 2.74 -16.42 6.96
N VAL A 151 2.35 -15.39 6.21
CA VAL A 151 2.60 -15.27 4.77
C VAL A 151 3.27 -13.93 4.51
N ILE A 152 4.42 -13.96 3.84
CA ILE A 152 5.14 -12.76 3.42
C ILE A 152 5.10 -12.68 1.91
N THR A 153 4.53 -11.59 1.40
CA THR A 153 4.59 -11.24 -0.03
C THR A 153 5.34 -9.93 -0.21
N LYS A 154 5.81 -9.69 -1.44
CA LYS A 154 6.56 -8.49 -1.80
C LYS A 154 6.05 -7.94 -3.11
N VAL A 155 5.88 -6.63 -3.14
CA VAL A 155 5.73 -5.85 -4.37
C VAL A 155 7.00 -5.04 -4.58
N SER A 156 7.54 -5.05 -5.80
CA SER A 156 8.73 -4.29 -6.15
C SER A 156 8.66 -3.73 -7.56
N GLY A 157 9.51 -2.74 -7.85
CA GLY A 157 9.60 -2.11 -9.15
C GLY A 157 10.67 -1.03 -9.18
N PRO A 158 10.73 -0.22 -10.26
CA PRO A 158 11.65 0.90 -10.41
C PRO A 158 11.35 2.00 -9.39
N GLU A 159 12.04 3.13 -9.40
CA GLU A 159 11.82 4.23 -8.46
C GLU A 159 10.31 4.55 -8.22
N VAL A 160 9.93 4.77 -6.96
CA VAL A 160 8.52 4.79 -6.53
C VAL A 160 7.76 6.04 -6.96
N GLY A 161 8.38 7.22 -6.93
CA GLY A 161 7.74 8.51 -7.09
C GLY A 161 7.59 8.96 -8.55
N TYR A 162 8.66 8.90 -9.33
CA TYR A 162 8.77 9.41 -10.69
C TYR A 162 8.55 8.36 -11.76
N ILE A 163 8.80 7.08 -11.48
CA ILE A 163 8.60 6.01 -12.48
C ILE A 163 7.34 5.21 -12.16
N THR A 164 7.30 4.57 -10.99
CA THR A 164 6.23 3.63 -10.63
C THR A 164 4.87 4.33 -10.50
N THR A 165 4.82 5.49 -9.85
CA THR A 165 3.54 6.20 -9.63
C THR A 165 2.87 6.60 -10.95
N PRO A 166 3.56 7.21 -11.93
CA PRO A 166 2.98 7.45 -13.26
C PRO A 166 2.52 6.17 -13.96
N ILE A 167 3.28 5.08 -13.90
CA ILE A 167 2.86 3.78 -14.46
C ILE A 167 1.52 3.35 -13.85
N ILE A 168 1.39 3.37 -12.52
CA ILE A 168 0.15 2.99 -11.84
C ILE A 168 -1.02 3.89 -12.27
N LEU A 169 -0.82 5.20 -12.32
CA LEU A 169 -1.87 6.14 -12.71
C LEU A 169 -2.34 5.91 -14.15
N VAL A 170 -1.43 5.70 -15.09
CA VAL A 170 -1.75 5.43 -16.49
C VAL A 170 -2.50 4.09 -16.61
N GLN A 171 -2.04 3.03 -15.94
CA GLN A 171 -2.72 1.74 -16.02
C GLN A 171 -4.12 1.79 -15.40
N CYS A 172 -4.31 2.50 -14.28
CA CYS A 172 -5.64 2.75 -13.70
C CYS A 172 -6.55 3.51 -14.68
N ALA A 173 -6.04 4.55 -15.35
CA ALA A 173 -6.79 5.31 -16.34
C ALA A 173 -7.19 4.45 -17.55
N LEU A 174 -6.29 3.59 -18.03
CA LEU A 174 -6.58 2.66 -19.12
C LEU A 174 -7.67 1.65 -18.75
N VAL A 175 -7.67 1.13 -17.52
CA VAL A 175 -8.75 0.25 -17.03
C VAL A 175 -10.07 1.02 -16.94
N LEU A 176 -10.06 2.25 -16.40
CA LEU A 176 -11.26 3.10 -16.32
C LEU A 176 -11.90 3.36 -17.69
N LEU A 177 -11.08 3.57 -18.73
CA LEU A 177 -11.55 3.82 -20.09
C LEU A 177 -12.01 2.54 -20.80
N SER A 178 -11.22 1.47 -20.72
CA SER A 178 -11.48 0.24 -21.50
C SER A 178 -12.50 -0.69 -20.86
N GLN A 179 -12.69 -0.64 -19.55
CA GLN A 179 -13.56 -1.55 -18.79
C GLN A 179 -14.68 -0.79 -18.08
N ARG A 180 -15.08 0.39 -18.58
CA ARG A 180 -16.01 1.29 -17.87
C ARG A 180 -17.31 0.62 -17.42
N GLY A 181 -17.91 -0.22 -18.28
CA GLY A 181 -19.15 -0.96 -17.96
C GLY A 181 -18.99 -1.93 -16.80
N ASN A 182 -17.78 -2.47 -16.60
CA ASN A 182 -17.45 -3.40 -15.53
C ASN A 182 -17.21 -2.72 -14.17
N LEU A 183 -17.18 -1.39 -14.13
CA LEU A 183 -16.87 -0.63 -12.92
C LEU A 183 -18.12 0.06 -12.36
N PRO A 184 -18.16 0.39 -11.06
CA PRO A 184 -19.32 1.03 -10.44
C PRO A 184 -19.72 2.30 -11.17
N LYS A 185 -21.02 2.48 -11.46
CA LYS A 185 -21.58 3.56 -12.30
C LYS A 185 -21.09 4.96 -11.93
N GLY A 186 -20.91 5.23 -10.63
CA GLY A 186 -20.36 6.47 -10.10
C GLY A 186 -20.09 6.40 -8.60
N GLY A 187 -19.72 7.54 -8.01
CA GLY A 187 -19.38 7.67 -6.58
C GLY A 187 -17.89 7.82 -6.31
N VAL A 188 -17.54 7.89 -5.03
CA VAL A 188 -16.14 8.00 -4.56
C VAL A 188 -15.75 6.67 -3.92
N HIS A 189 -14.87 5.95 -4.59
CA HIS A 189 -14.47 4.60 -4.21
C HIS A 189 -12.96 4.51 -3.96
N THR A 190 -12.54 3.56 -3.15
CA THR A 190 -11.11 3.27 -3.00
C THR A 190 -10.61 2.50 -4.22
N PRO A 191 -9.34 2.69 -4.65
CA PRO A 191 -8.77 1.97 -5.78
C PRO A 191 -8.87 0.45 -5.62
N GLY A 192 -8.67 -0.06 -4.39
CA GLY A 192 -8.77 -1.49 -4.11
C GLY A 192 -10.16 -2.05 -4.40
N ALA A 193 -11.23 -1.36 -4.00
CA ALA A 193 -12.61 -1.80 -4.24
C ALA A 193 -13.00 -1.80 -5.72
N VAL A 194 -12.41 -0.88 -6.52
CA VAL A 194 -12.71 -0.73 -7.95
C VAL A 194 -11.88 -1.67 -8.81
N PHE A 195 -10.57 -1.72 -8.57
CA PHE A 195 -9.64 -2.40 -9.48
C PHE A 195 -9.31 -3.84 -9.08
N GLY A 196 -9.72 -4.30 -7.90
CA GLY A 196 -9.49 -5.67 -7.43
C GLY A 196 -9.79 -6.76 -8.46
N PRO A 197 -11.01 -6.83 -9.03
CA PRO A 197 -11.40 -7.87 -9.98
C PRO A 197 -10.95 -7.59 -11.43
N THR A 198 -10.12 -6.57 -11.65
CA THR A 198 -9.67 -6.17 -13.00
C THR A 198 -8.32 -6.81 -13.34
N ASP A 199 -7.86 -6.62 -14.58
CA ASP A 199 -6.53 -7.04 -15.03
C ASP A 199 -5.40 -6.06 -14.62
N LEU A 200 -5.66 -5.10 -13.72
CA LEU A 200 -4.69 -4.08 -13.32
C LEU A 200 -3.37 -4.70 -12.82
N GLN A 201 -3.41 -5.76 -12.00
CA GLN A 201 -2.19 -6.41 -11.51
C GLN A 201 -1.32 -6.91 -12.67
N ARG A 202 -1.93 -7.60 -13.66
CA ARG A 202 -1.23 -8.09 -14.85
C ARG A 202 -0.62 -6.94 -15.65
N ARG A 203 -1.38 -5.86 -15.85
CA ARG A 203 -0.89 -4.65 -16.54
C ARG A 203 0.31 -4.03 -15.83
N LEU A 204 0.28 -3.96 -14.50
CA LEU A 204 1.40 -3.47 -13.71
C LEU A 204 2.63 -4.37 -13.86
N GLN A 205 2.43 -5.69 -13.90
CA GLN A 205 3.52 -6.65 -14.16
C GLN A 205 4.16 -6.45 -15.54
N GLU A 206 3.34 -6.30 -16.57
CA GLU A 206 3.79 -6.01 -17.94
C GLU A 206 4.53 -4.67 -18.06
N ASN A 207 4.38 -3.77 -17.08
CA ASN A 207 5.02 -2.46 -17.04
C ASN A 207 6.07 -2.35 -15.91
N GLY A 208 6.69 -3.46 -15.51
CA GLY A 208 7.90 -3.47 -14.69
C GLY A 208 7.69 -3.56 -13.18
N LEU A 209 6.47 -3.84 -12.71
CA LEU A 209 6.24 -4.22 -11.32
C LEU A 209 6.34 -5.74 -11.14
N SER A 210 6.65 -6.20 -9.94
CA SER A 210 6.70 -7.62 -9.58
C SER A 210 5.89 -7.88 -8.32
N PHE A 211 5.22 -9.03 -8.27
CA PHE A 211 4.37 -9.47 -7.17
C PHE A 211 4.78 -10.88 -6.79
N ASP A 212 5.52 -11.02 -5.69
CA ASP A 212 6.16 -12.27 -5.30
C ASP A 212 5.61 -12.78 -3.98
N VAL A 213 5.41 -14.10 -3.88
CA VAL A 213 5.24 -14.79 -2.59
C VAL A 213 6.62 -15.21 -2.10
N HIS A 214 7.05 -14.69 -0.96
CA HIS A 214 8.39 -14.95 -0.43
C HIS A 214 8.44 -16.10 0.56
N VAL A 215 7.53 -16.11 1.53
CA VAL A 215 7.54 -17.08 2.63
C VAL A 215 6.11 -17.43 2.98
N THR A 216 5.85 -18.71 3.20
CA THR A 216 4.68 -19.20 3.92
C THR A 216 5.18 -20.17 4.99
N ARG A 217 4.92 -19.86 6.27
CA ARG A 217 5.40 -20.70 7.38
C ARG A 217 4.41 -20.75 8.54
N ALA A 218 4.48 -21.84 9.30
CA ALA A 218 3.82 -21.93 10.59
C ALA A 218 4.56 -21.05 11.61
N MET A 219 3.81 -20.38 12.48
CA MET A 219 4.33 -19.66 13.64
C MET A 219 4.31 -20.58 14.86
N ARG A 220 5.32 -20.46 15.70
CA ARG A 220 5.40 -21.19 16.98
C ARG A 220 4.71 -20.41 18.08
#